data_AF-A0A2V5JKF3-F1
#
_entry.id   AF-A0A2V5JKF3-F1
#
_cell.length_a   1.000
_cell.length_b   1.000
_cell.length_c   1.000
_cell.angle_alpha   90.00
_cell.angle_beta   90.00
_cell.angle_gamma   90.00
#
_symmetry.space_group_name_H-M   'P 1'
#
loop_
_entity.id
_entity.type
_entity.pdbx_description
1 polymer ?
#
loop_
_entity_poly.entity_id
_entity_poly.type
_entity_poly.pdbx_seq_one_letter_code
_entity_poly.pdbx_strand_id
1 'polypeptide(L)'
;MQQNEDYVLRVLSDVGLVSRQQIDGARSRLNGEPGVIDVLVNDGVVSEVDVSRTLAAQAHMDWIDISTMVISPQIISQIRGE
;
A
#
# COMPACT_ATOMS: atom_id res chain seq x y z
N MET A 1 12.72 1.16 -6.08
CA MET A 1 11.43 1.01 -5.35
C MET A 1 10.31 1.93 -5.87
N GLN A 2 10.51 2.77 -6.90
CA GLN A 2 9.42 3.54 -7.55
C GLN A 2 8.42 2.69 -8.35
N GLN A 3 8.84 1.56 -8.92
CA GLN A 3 7.94 0.72 -9.73
C GLN A 3 6.78 0.12 -8.93
N ASN A 4 6.98 -0.15 -7.64
CA ASN A 4 5.92 -0.65 -6.79
C ASN A 4 4.89 0.47 -6.54
N GLU A 5 5.34 1.71 -6.37
CA GLU A 5 4.48 2.86 -6.10
C GLU A 5 3.60 3.24 -7.29
N ASP A 6 4.16 3.31 -8.51
CA ASP A 6 3.39 3.53 -9.74
C ASP A 6 2.36 2.42 -9.98
N TYR A 7 2.72 1.17 -9.67
CA TYR A 7 1.79 0.04 -9.76
C TYR A 7 0.65 0.19 -8.75
N VAL A 8 0.94 0.51 -7.48
CA VAL A 8 -0.06 0.73 -6.44
C VAL A 8 -0.99 1.88 -6.82
N LEU A 9 -0.47 3.02 -7.29
CA LEU A 9 -1.26 4.16 -7.73
C LEU A 9 -2.22 3.80 -8.86
N ARG A 10 -1.75 2.99 -9.82
CA ARG A 10 -2.58 2.52 -10.93
C ARG A 10 -3.69 1.61 -10.43
N VAL A 11 -3.37 0.69 -9.53
CA VAL A 11 -4.32 -0.23 -8.89
C VAL A 11 -5.39 0.55 -8.12
N LEU A 12 -4.98 1.50 -7.27
CA LEU A 12 -5.89 2.34 -6.50
C LEU A 12 -6.77 3.23 -7.39
N SER A 13 -6.25 3.71 -8.52
CA SER A 13 -7.04 4.43 -9.51
C SER A 13 -8.02 3.52 -10.24
N ASP A 14 -7.69 2.24 -10.44
CA ASP A 14 -8.53 1.26 -11.14
C ASP A 14 -9.75 0.85 -10.28
N VAL A 15 -9.54 0.66 -8.97
CA VAL A 15 -10.65 0.44 -8.01
C VAL A 15 -11.41 1.72 -7.66
N GLY A 16 -10.97 2.89 -8.14
CA GLY A 16 -11.63 4.17 -7.91
C GLY A 16 -11.42 4.77 -6.52
N LEU A 17 -10.47 4.24 -5.74
CA LEU A 17 -10.10 4.78 -4.43
C LEU A 17 -9.33 6.11 -4.54
N VAL A 18 -8.65 6.35 -5.66
CA VAL A 18 -7.88 7.57 -5.88
C VAL A 18 -8.18 8.13 -7.26
N SER A 19 -8.44 9.43 -7.35
CA SER A 19 -8.61 10.14 -8.61
C SER A 19 -7.28 10.73 -9.12
N ARG A 20 -7.11 10.86 -10.44
CA ARG A 20 -5.92 11.49 -11.03
C ARG A 20 -5.63 12.88 -10.46
N GLN A 21 -6.66 13.68 -10.18
CA GLN A 21 -6.49 14.99 -9.53
C GLN A 21 -5.89 14.90 -8.12
N GLN A 22 -6.24 13.86 -7.36
CA GLN A 22 -5.65 13.63 -6.03
C GLN A 22 -4.21 13.16 -6.16
N ILE A 23 -3.89 12.31 -7.14
CA ILE A 23 -2.52 11.90 -7.45
C ILE A 23 -1.68 13.11 -7.85
N ASP A 24 -2.16 13.95 -8.75
CA ASP A 24 -1.43 15.16 -9.19
C ASP A 24 -1.27 16.17 -8.04
N GLY A 25 -2.29 16.32 -7.19
CA GLY A 25 -2.23 17.17 -6.00
C GLY A 25 -1.28 16.63 -4.93
N ALA A 26 -1.25 15.32 -4.71
CA ALA A 26 -0.31 14.65 -3.82
C ALA A 26 1.13 14.72 -4.35
N ARG A 27 1.32 14.50 -5.66
CA ARG A 27 2.60 14.60 -6.35
C ARG A 27 3.17 16.02 -6.36
N SER A 28 2.31 17.04 -6.46
CA SER A 28 2.72 18.45 -6.34
C SER A 28 3.09 18.82 -4.90
N ARG A 29 2.46 18.16 -3.91
CA ARG A 29 2.78 18.27 -2.48
C ARG A 29 3.97 17.40 -2.05
N LEU A 30 4.44 16.51 -2.93
CA LEU A 30 5.58 15.64 -2.73
C LEU A 30 6.91 16.42 -2.77
N ASN A 31 7.08 17.34 -1.82
CA ASN A 31 8.31 18.08 -1.59
C ASN A 31 9.06 17.49 -0.40
N GLY A 32 9.65 16.29 -0.60
CA GLY A 32 10.50 15.63 0.39
C GLY A 32 9.86 14.44 1.12
N GLU A 33 8.61 14.10 0.83
CA GLU A 33 7.95 12.88 1.32
C GLU A 33 8.40 11.63 0.55
N PRO A 34 8.41 10.45 1.21
CA PRO A 34 8.96 9.21 0.65
C PRO A 34 8.15 8.64 -0.53
N GLY A 35 6.86 8.99 -0.67
CA GLY A 35 6.00 8.50 -1.75
C GLY A 35 4.66 9.24 -1.87
N VAL A 36 4.06 9.22 -3.07
CA VAL A 36 2.75 9.85 -3.34
C VAL A 36 1.66 9.16 -2.51
N ILE A 37 1.85 7.88 -2.22
CA ILE A 37 0.96 7.07 -1.38
C ILE A 37 0.93 7.60 0.06
N ASP A 38 2.07 7.89 0.67
CA ASP A 38 2.13 8.46 2.02
C ASP A 38 1.36 9.79 2.11
N VAL A 39 1.51 10.65 1.08
CA VAL A 39 0.75 11.89 1.01
C VAL A 39 -0.75 11.63 0.89
N LEU A 40 -1.17 10.66 0.07
CA LEU A 40 -2.59 10.29 -0.07
C LEU A 40 -3.17 9.67 1.21
N VAL A 41 -2.36 8.90 1.94
CA VAL A 41 -2.72 8.34 3.25
C VAL A 41 -2.86 9.46 4.28
N ASN A 42 -1.89 10.37 4.33
CA ASN A 42 -1.90 11.50 5.25
C ASN A 42 -3.03 12.51 4.95
N ASP A 43 -3.41 12.67 3.68
CA ASP A 43 -4.57 13.48 3.25
C ASP A 43 -5.91 12.77 3.56
N GLY A 44 -5.88 11.53 4.05
CA GLY A 44 -7.06 10.73 4.40
C GLY A 44 -7.87 10.24 3.21
N VAL A 45 -7.29 10.29 2.01
CA VAL A 45 -7.95 9.84 0.77
C VAL A 45 -8.02 8.32 0.69
N VAL A 46 -6.97 7.64 1.18
CA VAL A 46 -6.89 6.18 1.28
C VAL A 46 -6.30 5.77 2.62
N SER A 47 -6.68 4.61 3.16
CA SER A 47 -6.00 4.04 4.34
C SER A 47 -4.91 3.07 3.90
N GLU A 48 -3.82 2.93 4.67
CA GLU A 48 -2.80 1.89 4.43
C GLU A 48 -3.39 0.47 4.35
N VAL A 49 -4.47 0.24 5.09
CA VAL A 49 -5.25 -1.00 5.07
C VAL A 49 -5.90 -1.21 3.70
N ASP A 50 -6.50 -0.18 3.12
CA ASP A 50 -7.14 -0.24 1.79
C ASP A 50 -6.09 -0.46 0.70
N VAL A 51 -4.94 0.21 0.82
CA VAL A 51 -3.79 0.01 -0.07
C VAL A 51 -3.32 -1.44 -0.01
N SER A 52 -3.07 -1.97 1.19
CA SER A 52 -2.62 -3.36 1.39
C SER A 52 -3.65 -4.38 0.90
N ARG A 53 -4.94 -4.15 1.17
CA ARG A 53 -6.03 -5.02 0.72
C ARG A 53 -6.14 -5.05 -0.80
N THR A 54 -6.06 -3.89 -1.44
CA THR A 54 -6.15 -3.79 -2.90
C THR A 54 -4.94 -4.44 -3.57
N LEU A 55 -3.75 -4.28 -3.01
CA LEU A 55 -2.54 -4.96 -3.48
C LEU A 55 -2.63 -6.47 -3.38
N ALA A 56 -3.10 -6.99 -2.25
CA ALA A 56 -3.33 -8.42 -2.07
C ALA A 56 -4.34 -8.95 -3.11
N ALA A 57 -5.47 -8.24 -3.30
CA ALA A 57 -6.48 -8.61 -4.28
C ALA A 57 -5.93 -8.65 -5.73
N GLN A 58 -5.10 -7.68 -6.12
CA GLN A 58 -4.45 -7.65 -7.44
C GLN A 58 -3.40 -8.75 -7.61
N ALA A 59 -2.67 -9.08 -6.54
CA ALA A 59 -1.71 -10.17 -6.55
C ALA A 59 -2.39 -11.56 -6.51
N HIS A 60 -3.72 -11.62 -6.52
CA HIS A 60 -4.51 -12.84 -6.26
C HIS A 60 -4.11 -13.52 -4.95
N MET A 61 -3.72 -12.73 -3.95
CA MET A 61 -3.33 -13.17 -2.62
C MET A 61 -4.44 -12.84 -1.63
N ASP A 62 -4.61 -13.71 -0.64
CA ASP A 62 -5.46 -13.43 0.51
C ASP A 62 -4.85 -12.28 1.34
N TRP A 63 -5.67 -11.28 1.65
CA TRP A 63 -5.28 -10.25 2.61
C TRP A 63 -5.45 -10.80 4.03
N ILE A 64 -4.36 -10.79 4.80
CA ILE A 64 -4.32 -11.32 6.17
C ILE A 64 -3.87 -10.21 7.12
N ASP A 65 -4.59 -10.02 8.21
CA ASP A 65 -4.18 -9.12 9.30
C ASP A 65 -3.25 -9.86 10.28
N ILE A 66 -1.98 -9.51 10.24
CA ILE A 66 -0.92 -10.10 11.07
C ILE A 66 -1.16 -9.85 12.56
N SER A 67 -1.81 -8.74 12.94
CA SER A 67 -2.08 -8.40 14.35
C SER A 67 -3.09 -9.35 14.99
N THR A 68 -3.97 -9.92 14.18
CA THR A 68 -5.01 -10.86 14.64
C THR A 68 -4.56 -12.32 14.62
N MET A 69 -3.38 -12.60 14.07
CA MET A 69 -2.91 -13.95 13.83
C MET A 69 -1.73 -14.30 14.75
N VAL A 70 -1.89 -15.39 15.50
CA VAL A 70 -0.78 -15.96 16.28
C VAL A 70 0.08 -16.81 15.33
N ILE A 71 1.13 -16.20 14.77
CA ILE A 71 2.13 -16.92 14.01
C ILE A 71 3.05 -17.62 14.99
N SER A 72 3.09 -18.95 14.94
CA SER A 72 3.96 -19.74 15.81
C SER A 72 5.43 -19.29 15.65
N PRO A 73 6.16 -19.00 16.74
CA PRO A 73 7.53 -18.51 16.67
C PRO A 73 8.49 -19.51 16.00
N GLN A 74 8.14 -20.80 16.00
CA GLN A 74 8.87 -21.84 15.26
C GLN A 74 8.84 -21.61 13.73
N ILE A 75 7.73 -21.09 13.18
CA ILE A 75 7.60 -20.77 11.75
C ILE A 75 8.42 -19.52 11.42
N ILE A 76 8.39 -18.51 12.28
CA ILE A 76 9.20 -17.29 12.13
C ILE A 76 10.69 -17.65 12.11
N SER A 77 11.12 -18.57 12.99
CA SER A 77 12.50 -19.05 13.02
C SER A 77 12.93 -19.86 11.79
N GLN A 78 11.99 -20.32 10.94
CA GLN A 78 12.32 -20.97 9.67
C GLN A 78 12.53 -19.97 8.53
N ILE A 79 12.04 -18.74 8.67
CA ILE A 79 12.31 -17.67 7.72
C ILE A 79 13.66 -17.06 8.12
N ARG A 80 14.75 -17.46 7.45
CA ARG A 80 16.02 -16.75 7.56
C ARG A 80 15.83 -15.36 6.94
N GLY A 81 15.87 -14.32 7.77
CA GLY A 81 16.12 -12.97 7.27
C GLY A 81 17.51 -12.93 6.66
N GLU A 82 17.62 -12.57 5.39
CA GLU A 82 18.89 -12.13 4.79
C GLU A 82 19.30 -10.77 5.37
#